data_AF-A0A4U8UMN5-F1
#
_entry.id   AF-A0A4U8UMN5-F1
#
_cell.length_a   1.000
_cell.length_b   1.000
_cell.length_c   1.000
_cell.angle_alpha   90.00
_cell.angle_beta   90.00
_cell.angle_gamma   90.00
#
_symmetry.space_group_name_H-M   'P 1'
#
loop_
_entity.id
_entity.type
_entity.pdbx_description
1 polymer ?
#
loop_
_entity_poly.entity_id
_entity_poly.type
_entity_poly.pdbx_seq_one_letter_code
_entity_poly.pdbx_strand_id
1 'polypeptide(L)'
;MKDHVVYKLVGVVLLLCVPPTIGAFTAHFRNFIVQNYGMGVVEQLERPELGADASFGGKVANENEFRQQAVIFVHGITNKITRFQGAVDHFLRKGYNQWEVYGTTWGDAGVTPVGLVDMKCSYVKQLRSMIIAVRQYTGTKVDVIAYSMGSPIARKAILGGNCVDTREILGPPLTELVDTFLSVAGSNYGSSLCFVPIPVGTCNKRTGLHCESTFLKDINAQNRYEGLFVFSIFSTGDEKVGVRSCNRLVSPIVGGTGFVKKEGLTHDQVMDSTHELQRNFVLKHKPK
;
A
#
# COMPACT_ATOMS: atom_id res chain seq x y z
N MET A 1 -68.56 -19.92 -24.11
CA MET A 1 -67.45 -20.87 -23.84
C MET A 1 -66.15 -20.12 -24.11
N LYS A 2 -65.40 -19.82 -23.05
CA LYS A 2 -64.01 -19.31 -22.98
C LYS A 2 -63.71 -17.92 -23.56
N ASP A 3 -63.74 -16.93 -22.66
CA ASP A 3 -62.97 -15.69 -22.76
C ASP A 3 -61.47 -16.00 -22.64
N HIS A 4 -60.67 -15.58 -23.61
CA HIS A 4 -59.22 -15.63 -23.57
C HIS A 4 -58.66 -14.27 -23.16
N VAL A 5 -58.30 -14.13 -21.88
CA VAL A 5 -57.50 -13.00 -21.38
C VAL A 5 -56.02 -13.30 -21.65
N VAL A 6 -55.42 -12.55 -22.56
CA VAL A 6 -53.97 -12.59 -22.81
C VAL A 6 -53.30 -11.59 -21.86
N TYR A 7 -52.65 -12.10 -20.81
CA TYR A 7 -51.79 -11.28 -19.95
C TYR A 7 -50.44 -11.04 -20.65
N LYS A 8 -50.17 -9.79 -21.04
CA LYS A 8 -48.81 -9.36 -21.40
C LYS A 8 -47.98 -9.22 -20.12
N LEU A 9 -47.04 -10.15 -19.90
CA LEU A 9 -45.98 -9.94 -18.91
C LEU A 9 -45.07 -8.81 -19.39
N VAL A 10 -45.09 -7.68 -18.69
CA VAL A 10 -44.06 -6.65 -18.79
C VAL A 10 -42.94 -7.04 -17.84
N GLY A 11 -41.85 -7.58 -18.40
CA GLY A 11 -40.63 -7.86 -17.63
C GLY A 11 -39.92 -6.56 -17.27
N VAL A 12 -39.95 -6.19 -15.99
CA VAL A 12 -39.11 -5.11 -15.45
C VAL A 12 -37.68 -5.65 -15.33
N VAL A 13 -36.80 -5.24 -16.23
CA VAL A 13 -35.35 -5.48 -16.11
C VAL A 13 -34.84 -4.57 -14.99
N LEU A 14 -34.61 -5.15 -13.82
CA LEU A 14 -33.96 -4.47 -12.71
C LEU A 14 -32.49 -4.28 -13.09
N LEU A 15 -32.12 -3.10 -13.59
CA LEU A 15 -30.72 -2.73 -13.76
C LEU A 15 -30.12 -2.62 -12.34
N LEU A 16 -29.39 -3.66 -11.93
CA LEU A 16 -28.53 -3.59 -10.76
C LEU A 16 -27.46 -2.55 -11.06
N CYS A 17 -27.61 -1.34 -10.50
CA CYS A 17 -26.54 -0.36 -10.41
C CYS A 17 -25.44 -0.95 -9.53
N VAL A 18 -24.49 -1.65 -10.16
CA VAL A 18 -23.22 -1.98 -9.52
C VAL A 18 -22.52 -0.64 -9.29
N PRO A 19 -22.20 -0.25 -8.05
CA PRO A 19 -21.44 0.97 -7.82
C PRO A 19 -20.14 0.88 -8.62
N PRO A 20 -19.67 1.96 -9.26
CA PRO A 20 -18.43 1.94 -10.00
C PRO A 20 -17.33 1.49 -9.03
N THR A 21 -16.86 0.27 -9.22
CA THR A 21 -15.67 -0.20 -8.52
C THR A 21 -14.56 0.74 -8.91
N ILE A 22 -13.89 1.33 -7.92
CA ILE A 22 -12.63 2.05 -8.12
C ILE A 22 -11.63 0.99 -8.56
N GLY A 23 -11.64 0.69 -9.86
CA GLY A 23 -10.98 -0.46 -10.44
C GLY A 23 -10.31 -0.02 -11.72
N ALA A 24 -8.98 -0.13 -11.71
CA ALA A 24 -8.01 0.30 -12.69
C ALA A 24 -7.65 1.79 -12.61
N PHE A 25 -6.47 2.10 -13.14
CA PHE A 25 -6.11 3.48 -13.40
C PHE A 25 -7.07 4.10 -14.41
N THR A 26 -7.35 5.38 -14.20
CA THR A 26 -8.04 6.18 -15.23
C THR A 26 -7.24 6.20 -16.53
N ALA A 27 -7.93 6.33 -17.66
CA ALA A 27 -7.28 6.46 -18.96
C ALA A 27 -6.29 7.64 -18.99
N HIS A 28 -6.56 8.71 -18.23
CA HIS A 28 -5.67 9.86 -18.12
C HIS A 28 -4.32 9.48 -17.51
N PHE A 29 -4.31 8.87 -16.32
CA PHE A 29 -3.07 8.47 -15.66
C PHE A 29 -2.36 7.34 -16.39
N ARG A 30 -3.12 6.39 -16.96
CA ARG A 30 -2.58 5.36 -17.85
C ARG A 30 -1.81 5.99 -19.02
N ASN A 31 -2.44 6.92 -19.75
CA ASN A 31 -1.81 7.61 -20.87
C ASN A 31 -0.56 8.39 -20.44
N PHE A 32 -0.58 9.04 -19.28
CA PHE A 32 0.61 9.68 -18.72
C PHE A 32 1.75 8.68 -18.50
N ILE A 33 1.47 7.50 -17.91
CA ILE A 33 2.50 6.48 -17.68
C ILE A 33 3.04 5.96 -19.02
N VAL A 34 2.17 5.69 -20.01
CA VAL A 34 2.60 5.28 -21.35
C VAL A 34 3.54 6.29 -21.97
N GLN A 35 3.18 7.57 -21.93
CA GLN A 35 3.95 8.64 -22.56
C GLN A 35 5.32 8.87 -21.90
N ASN A 36 5.43 8.67 -20.58
CA ASN A 36 6.64 9.01 -19.82
C ASN A 36 7.53 7.79 -19.50
N TYR A 37 6.96 6.58 -19.42
CA TYR A 37 7.67 5.37 -19.01
C TYR A 37 7.40 4.13 -19.87
N GLY A 38 6.43 4.20 -20.79
CA GLY A 38 6.08 3.11 -21.69
C GLY A 38 5.08 2.09 -21.13
N MET A 39 4.58 1.24 -22.03
CA MET A 39 3.54 0.24 -21.73
C MET A 39 3.95 -0.80 -20.68
N GLY A 40 5.24 -1.17 -20.62
CA GLY A 40 5.70 -2.15 -19.62
C GLY A 40 5.51 -1.68 -18.18
N VAL A 41 5.66 -0.37 -17.92
CA VAL A 41 5.39 0.20 -16.58
C VAL A 41 3.89 0.26 -16.30
N VAL A 42 3.06 0.50 -17.32
CA VAL A 42 1.60 0.40 -17.20
C VAL A 42 1.20 -1.01 -16.77
N GLU A 43 1.64 -2.04 -17.48
CA GLU A 43 1.32 -3.44 -17.13
C GLU A 43 1.79 -3.79 -15.72
N GLN A 44 3.01 -3.35 -15.35
CA GLN A 44 3.56 -3.54 -14.02
C GLN A 44 2.73 -2.88 -12.91
N LEU A 45 2.10 -1.74 -13.17
CA LEU A 45 1.37 -0.97 -12.15
C LEU A 45 -0.15 -1.20 -12.19
N GLU A 46 -0.74 -1.43 -13.35
CA GLU A 46 -2.18 -1.73 -13.49
C GLU A 46 -2.53 -3.15 -13.04
N ARG A 47 -1.60 -4.10 -13.23
CA ARG A 47 -1.79 -5.51 -12.87
C ARG A 47 -3.09 -6.10 -13.44
N PRO A 48 -3.35 -5.95 -14.76
CA PRO A 48 -4.61 -6.40 -15.37
C PRO A 48 -4.84 -7.91 -15.22
N GLU A 49 -3.78 -8.71 -15.09
CA GLU A 49 -3.85 -10.15 -14.85
C GLU A 49 -4.42 -10.51 -13.47
N LEU A 50 -4.41 -9.56 -12.52
CA LEU A 50 -5.03 -9.72 -11.20
C LEU A 50 -6.48 -9.23 -11.16
N GLY A 51 -7.00 -8.67 -12.25
CA GLY A 51 -8.36 -8.14 -12.37
C GLY A 51 -8.43 -6.62 -12.24
N ALA A 52 -9.61 -6.06 -12.54
CA ALA A 52 -9.82 -4.60 -12.54
C ALA A 52 -9.62 -3.96 -11.17
N ASP A 53 -9.74 -4.71 -10.07
CA ASP A 53 -9.58 -4.21 -8.71
C ASP A 53 -8.11 -4.21 -8.21
N ALA A 54 -7.15 -4.44 -9.10
CA ALA A 54 -5.74 -4.59 -8.73
C ALA A 54 -4.98 -3.25 -8.61
N SER A 55 -5.55 -2.16 -9.14
CA SER A 55 -4.96 -0.82 -9.04
C SER A 55 -6.04 0.26 -9.07
N PHE A 56 -5.68 1.48 -8.64
CA PHE A 56 -6.53 2.66 -8.80
C PHE A 56 -5.73 3.96 -8.78
N GLY A 57 -6.31 4.99 -9.39
CA GLY A 57 -5.83 6.37 -9.32
C GLY A 57 -5.89 7.13 -10.64
N GLY A 58 -5.61 8.42 -10.55
CA GLY A 58 -5.55 9.32 -11.71
C GLY A 58 -6.83 10.12 -11.96
N LYS A 59 -6.68 11.22 -12.71
CA LYS A 59 -7.77 12.14 -13.06
C LYS A 59 -8.74 11.52 -14.04
N VAL A 60 -10.00 11.94 -13.98
CA VAL A 60 -11.00 11.58 -14.99
C VAL A 60 -10.88 12.50 -16.21
N ALA A 61 -10.52 13.78 -15.98
CA ALA A 61 -10.36 14.80 -17.02
C ALA A 61 -9.22 15.78 -16.68
N ASN A 62 -8.74 16.55 -17.66
CA ASN A 62 -7.61 17.47 -17.50
C ASN A 62 -7.89 18.58 -16.47
N GLU A 63 -9.15 19.01 -16.41
CA GLU A 63 -9.67 20.09 -15.58
C GLU A 63 -9.77 19.69 -14.11
N ASN A 64 -9.62 18.40 -13.78
CA ASN A 64 -9.60 17.98 -12.38
C ASN A 64 -8.35 18.54 -11.69
N GLU A 65 -8.56 19.37 -10.67
CA GLU A 65 -7.49 19.94 -9.86
C GLU A 65 -7.14 19.04 -8.66
N PHE A 66 -5.87 19.03 -8.28
CA PHE A 66 -5.45 18.45 -7.00
C PHE A 66 -5.66 19.49 -5.90
N ARG A 67 -6.52 19.17 -4.94
CA ARG A 67 -6.81 19.97 -3.74
C ARG A 67 -6.04 19.46 -2.52
N GLN A 68 -5.72 18.17 -2.53
CA GLN A 68 -4.90 17.53 -1.51
C GLN A 68 -3.66 16.90 -2.13
N GLN A 69 -2.62 16.73 -1.31
CA GLN A 69 -1.46 15.95 -1.68
C GLN A 69 -1.86 14.49 -1.94
N ALA A 70 -1.24 13.87 -2.94
CA ALA A 70 -1.60 12.51 -3.34
C ALA A 70 -1.13 11.48 -2.31
N VAL A 71 -2.00 10.51 -2.02
CA VAL A 71 -1.76 9.43 -1.07
C VAL A 71 -1.65 8.11 -1.80
N ILE A 72 -0.54 7.40 -1.58
CA ILE A 72 -0.25 6.09 -2.16
C ILE A 72 -0.41 5.03 -1.07
N PHE A 73 -1.33 4.09 -1.29
CA PHE A 73 -1.57 2.96 -0.41
C PHE A 73 -0.73 1.75 -0.82
N VAL A 74 -0.12 1.08 0.17
CA VAL A 74 0.71 -0.13 -0.03
C VAL A 74 0.20 -1.24 0.88
N HIS A 75 -0.46 -2.24 0.29
CA HIS A 75 -1.11 -3.33 1.02
C HIS A 75 -0.10 -4.30 1.68
N GLY A 76 -0.63 -5.15 2.56
CA GLY A 76 0.12 -6.17 3.28
C GLY A 76 0.30 -7.46 2.50
N ILE A 77 0.98 -8.42 3.13
CA ILE A 77 1.22 -9.75 2.59
C ILE A 77 -0.09 -10.44 2.16
N THR A 78 -0.09 -11.16 1.03
CA THR A 78 -1.25 -11.90 0.48
C THR A 78 -2.51 -11.07 0.17
N ASN A 79 -2.45 -9.74 0.25
CA ASN A 79 -3.60 -8.89 -0.06
C ASN A 79 -3.57 -8.39 -1.51
N LYS A 80 -4.73 -7.89 -1.95
CA LYS A 80 -4.84 -6.92 -3.05
C LYS A 80 -4.88 -5.51 -2.49
N ILE A 81 -4.74 -4.52 -3.37
CA ILE A 81 -4.92 -3.12 -3.00
C ILE A 81 -6.34 -2.82 -2.46
N THR A 82 -7.35 -3.60 -2.83
CA THR A 82 -8.72 -3.52 -2.27
C THR A 82 -8.79 -3.72 -0.75
N ARG A 83 -7.72 -4.24 -0.11
CA ARG A 83 -7.60 -4.25 1.36
C ARG A 83 -7.78 -2.85 1.96
N PHE A 84 -7.41 -1.80 1.22
CA PHE A 84 -7.55 -0.40 1.61
C PHE A 84 -8.90 0.23 1.24
N GLN A 85 -9.86 -0.49 0.68
CA GLN A 85 -11.13 0.12 0.23
C GLN A 85 -11.82 0.91 1.35
N GLY A 86 -11.84 0.38 2.58
CA GLY A 86 -12.41 1.10 3.73
C GLY A 86 -11.69 2.41 4.06
N ALA A 87 -10.37 2.47 3.90
CA ALA A 87 -9.58 3.68 4.08
C ALA A 87 -9.79 4.66 2.92
N VAL A 88 -9.82 4.17 1.68
CA VAL A 88 -10.11 4.97 0.48
C VAL A 88 -11.49 5.63 0.62
N ASP A 89 -12.52 4.86 0.92
CA ASP A 89 -13.88 5.38 1.13
C ASP A 89 -13.92 6.42 2.24
N HIS A 90 -13.14 6.22 3.31
CA HIS A 90 -13.02 7.18 4.39
C HIS A 90 -12.38 8.49 3.94
N PHE A 91 -11.32 8.43 3.14
CA PHE A 91 -10.65 9.61 2.59
C PHE A 91 -11.58 10.38 1.66
N LEU A 92 -12.25 9.69 0.73
CA LEU A 92 -13.18 10.29 -0.21
C LEU A 92 -14.36 10.97 0.49
N ARG A 93 -14.99 10.31 1.48
CA ARG A 93 -16.04 10.91 2.32
C ARG A 93 -15.57 12.14 3.10
N LYS A 94 -14.25 12.33 3.23
CA LYS A 94 -13.62 13.42 4.00
C LYS A 94 -12.94 14.46 3.10
N GLY A 95 -13.28 14.46 1.81
CA GLY A 95 -12.95 15.53 0.88
C GLY A 95 -11.72 15.27 0.01
N TYR A 96 -11.13 14.08 0.06
CA TYR A 96 -10.21 13.66 -1.01
C TYR A 96 -10.99 13.37 -2.29
N ASN A 97 -10.37 13.65 -3.42
CA ASN A 97 -10.85 13.23 -4.72
C ASN A 97 -10.31 11.84 -5.07
N GLN A 98 -11.01 11.12 -5.96
CA GLN A 98 -10.54 9.81 -6.45
C GLN A 98 -9.16 9.89 -7.12
N TRP A 99 -8.85 11.02 -7.74
CA TRP A 99 -7.55 11.25 -8.37
C TRP A 99 -6.46 11.71 -7.40
N GLU A 100 -6.72 11.76 -6.10
CA GLU A 100 -5.71 12.05 -5.07
C GLU A 100 -5.35 10.80 -4.26
N VAL A 101 -6.00 9.68 -4.53
CA VAL A 101 -5.73 8.39 -3.89
C VAL A 101 -5.25 7.40 -4.94
N TYR A 102 -4.19 6.67 -4.60
CA TYR A 102 -3.48 5.82 -5.54
C TYR A 102 -3.10 4.49 -4.89
N GLY A 103 -3.04 3.43 -5.69
CA GLY A 103 -2.56 2.15 -5.23
C GLY A 103 -2.39 1.14 -6.35
N THR A 104 -1.50 0.18 -6.11
CA THR A 104 -1.26 -0.98 -6.99
C THR A 104 -1.05 -2.22 -6.14
N THR A 105 -1.46 -3.36 -6.67
CA THR A 105 -1.23 -4.65 -6.03
C THR A 105 0.18 -5.13 -6.34
N TRP A 106 1.01 -5.31 -5.31
CA TRP A 106 2.30 -5.97 -5.44
C TRP A 106 2.18 -7.47 -5.19
N GLY A 107 3.09 -8.26 -5.75
CA GLY A 107 3.02 -9.72 -5.63
C GLY A 107 1.91 -10.32 -6.47
N ASP A 108 1.31 -11.42 -6.02
CA ASP A 108 0.38 -12.24 -6.81
C ASP A 108 -1.03 -12.28 -6.21
N ALA A 109 -1.40 -11.28 -5.40
CA ALA A 109 -2.69 -11.21 -4.74
C ALA A 109 -3.04 -12.42 -3.85
N GLY A 110 -2.03 -13.09 -3.27
CA GLY A 110 -2.23 -14.18 -2.32
C GLY A 110 -2.26 -15.58 -2.94
N VAL A 111 -1.86 -15.71 -4.21
CA VAL A 111 -1.62 -17.03 -4.82
C VAL A 111 -0.48 -17.76 -4.11
N THR A 112 0.61 -17.05 -3.78
CA THR A 112 1.67 -17.61 -2.94
C THR A 112 1.17 -17.72 -1.50
N PRO A 113 1.22 -18.92 -0.89
CA PRO A 113 0.84 -19.09 0.52
C PRO A 113 1.63 -18.16 1.42
N VAL A 114 0.98 -17.60 2.45
CA VAL A 114 1.56 -16.56 3.30
C VAL A 114 2.96 -16.90 3.78
N GLY A 115 3.22 -18.12 4.28
CA GLY A 115 4.54 -18.52 4.79
C GLY A 115 5.65 -18.60 3.74
N LEU A 116 5.32 -18.56 2.45
CA LEU A 116 6.26 -18.65 1.33
C LEU A 116 6.53 -17.29 0.65
N VAL A 117 5.87 -16.21 1.09
CA VAL A 117 6.09 -14.89 0.52
C VAL A 117 7.36 -14.27 1.11
N ASP A 118 8.23 -13.74 0.25
CA ASP A 118 9.42 -12.99 0.61
C ASP A 118 9.44 -11.59 -0.05
N MET A 119 10.26 -10.68 0.48
CA MET A 119 10.33 -9.28 0.02
C MET A 119 11.27 -9.14 -1.18
N LYS A 120 10.77 -9.50 -2.36
CA LYS A 120 11.55 -9.54 -3.63
C LYS A 120 11.87 -8.16 -4.20
N CYS A 121 12.97 -8.05 -4.94
CA CYS A 121 13.33 -6.84 -5.69
C CYS A 121 12.24 -6.37 -6.64
N SER A 122 11.52 -7.30 -7.28
CA SER A 122 10.43 -6.96 -8.21
C SER A 122 9.31 -6.18 -7.52
N TYR A 123 8.96 -6.53 -6.27
CA TYR A 123 7.95 -5.82 -5.48
C TYR A 123 8.45 -4.43 -5.10
N VAL A 124 9.71 -4.32 -4.69
CA VAL A 124 10.37 -3.04 -4.38
C VAL A 124 10.39 -2.12 -5.61
N LYS A 125 10.81 -2.64 -6.78
CA LYS A 125 10.86 -1.88 -8.04
C LYS A 125 9.48 -1.40 -8.46
N GLN A 126 8.45 -2.25 -8.35
CA GLN A 126 7.07 -1.88 -8.66
C GLN A 126 6.59 -0.71 -7.80
N LEU A 127 6.75 -0.80 -6.46
CA LEU A 127 6.35 0.29 -5.57
C LEU A 127 7.15 1.56 -5.79
N ARG A 128 8.44 1.42 -6.11
CA ARG A 128 9.30 2.56 -6.45
C ARG A 128 8.80 3.27 -7.73
N SER A 129 8.46 2.52 -8.77
CA SER A 129 7.87 3.07 -10.00
C SER A 129 6.55 3.77 -9.72
N MET A 130 5.71 3.21 -8.84
CA MET A 130 4.44 3.83 -8.43
C MET A 130 4.66 5.21 -7.77
N ILE A 131 5.59 5.29 -6.79
CA ILE A 131 5.90 6.54 -6.09
C ILE A 131 6.40 7.61 -7.08
N ILE A 132 7.32 7.23 -7.98
CA ILE A 132 7.87 8.16 -8.98
C ILE A 132 6.79 8.63 -9.94
N ALA A 133 5.97 7.72 -10.48
CA ALA A 133 4.93 8.04 -11.44
C ALA A 133 3.86 8.97 -10.85
N VAL A 134 3.36 8.67 -9.64
CA VAL A 134 2.36 9.51 -8.97
C VAL A 134 2.94 10.88 -8.60
N ARG A 135 4.17 10.94 -8.09
CA ARG A 135 4.85 12.22 -7.80
C ARG A 135 4.96 13.07 -9.05
N GLN A 136 5.41 12.49 -10.18
CA GLN A 136 5.57 13.24 -11.42
C GLN A 136 4.22 13.66 -12.03
N TYR A 137 3.21 12.80 -11.94
CA TYR A 137 1.86 13.08 -12.44
C TYR A 137 1.16 14.20 -11.67
N THR A 138 1.35 14.25 -10.35
CA THR A 138 0.69 15.21 -9.47
C THR A 138 1.48 16.52 -9.32
N GLY A 139 2.79 16.49 -9.58
CA GLY A 139 3.67 17.65 -9.46
C GLY A 139 3.97 18.08 -8.02
N THR A 140 3.53 17.32 -7.02
CA THR A 140 3.72 17.60 -5.59
C THR A 140 4.46 16.45 -4.91
N LYS A 141 4.88 16.60 -3.65
CA LYS A 141 5.31 15.43 -2.87
C LYS A 141 4.14 14.46 -2.70
N VAL A 142 4.42 13.23 -2.31
CA VAL A 142 3.37 12.23 -2.06
C VAL A 142 3.41 11.77 -0.61
N ASP A 143 2.27 11.32 -0.13
CA ASP A 143 2.16 10.58 1.12
C ASP A 143 2.09 9.09 0.83
N VAL A 144 2.70 8.27 1.68
CA VAL A 144 2.71 6.81 1.55
C VAL A 144 2.16 6.19 2.83
N ILE A 145 1.05 5.43 2.70
CA ILE A 145 0.46 4.67 3.80
C ILE A 145 0.71 3.19 3.51
N ALA A 146 1.55 2.55 4.32
CA ALA A 146 1.99 1.18 4.09
C ALA A 146 1.60 0.26 5.25
N TYR A 147 0.96 -0.85 4.93
CA TYR A 147 0.38 -1.79 5.90
C TYR A 147 1.20 -3.08 6.00
N SER A 148 1.40 -3.60 7.22
CA SER A 148 1.98 -4.93 7.44
C SER A 148 3.35 -5.10 6.75
N MET A 149 3.55 -6.19 5.99
CA MET A 149 4.73 -6.42 5.15
C MET A 149 4.91 -5.36 4.04
N GLY A 150 3.86 -4.66 3.63
CA GLY A 150 3.98 -3.54 2.69
C GLY A 150 4.87 -2.42 3.22
N SER A 151 4.91 -2.23 4.54
CA SER A 151 5.75 -1.20 5.18
C SER A 151 7.25 -1.39 4.90
N PRO A 152 7.91 -2.50 5.26
CA PRO A 152 9.32 -2.69 4.94
C PRO A 152 9.61 -2.69 3.42
N ILE A 153 8.69 -3.20 2.57
CA ILE A 153 8.88 -3.16 1.10
C ILE A 153 8.85 -1.71 0.58
N ALA A 154 7.88 -0.89 1.01
CA ALA A 154 7.80 0.52 0.64
C ALA A 154 9.00 1.31 1.18
N ARG A 155 9.45 1.02 2.41
CA ARG A 155 10.68 1.58 2.97
C ARG A 155 11.89 1.26 2.09
N LYS A 156 12.03 0.03 1.59
CA LYS A 156 13.12 -0.30 0.66
C LYS A 156 12.99 0.43 -0.68
N ALA A 157 11.76 0.59 -1.19
CA ALA A 157 11.49 1.32 -2.43
C ALA A 157 11.91 2.80 -2.32
N ILE A 158 11.67 3.42 -1.17
CA ILE A 158 12.08 4.80 -0.87
C ILE A 158 13.57 4.90 -0.62
N LEU A 159 14.18 3.99 0.15
CA LEU A 159 15.62 4.01 0.44
C LEU A 159 16.47 3.93 -0.84
N GLY A 160 16.04 3.11 -1.80
CA GLY A 160 16.82 2.84 -2.99
C GLY A 160 18.07 2.01 -2.69
N GLY A 161 19.20 2.36 -3.31
CA GLY A 161 20.44 1.59 -3.27
C GLY A 161 20.34 0.30 -4.09
N ASN A 162 20.81 -0.81 -3.54
CA ASN A 162 20.78 -2.12 -4.22
C ASN A 162 19.66 -3.00 -3.66
N CYS A 163 19.01 -3.78 -4.52
CA CYS A 163 18.15 -4.88 -4.09
C CYS A 163 18.95 -5.94 -3.33
N VAL A 164 18.34 -6.53 -2.29
CA VAL A 164 19.01 -7.46 -1.37
C VAL A 164 19.16 -8.86 -1.98
N ASP A 165 18.16 -9.29 -2.73
CA ASP A 165 18.07 -10.57 -3.43
C ASP A 165 18.76 -10.57 -4.79
N THR A 166 18.61 -9.52 -5.60
CA THR A 166 19.12 -9.52 -6.98
C THR A 166 20.34 -8.63 -7.20
N ARG A 167 20.67 -7.73 -6.27
CA ARG A 167 21.71 -6.68 -6.42
C ARG A 167 21.44 -5.66 -7.54
N GLU A 168 20.26 -5.69 -8.15
CA GLU A 168 19.86 -4.64 -9.08
C GLU A 168 19.86 -3.26 -8.41
N ILE A 169 20.25 -2.23 -9.17
CA ILE A 169 20.35 -0.85 -8.70
C ILE A 169 18.98 -0.18 -8.78
N LEU A 170 18.45 0.23 -7.63
CA LEU A 170 17.21 0.99 -7.52
C LEU A 170 17.42 2.49 -7.78
N GLY A 171 18.64 2.98 -7.58
CA GLY A 171 19.00 4.39 -7.66
C GLY A 171 18.98 5.09 -6.30
N PRO A 172 19.04 6.44 -6.27
CA PRO A 172 19.13 7.20 -5.02
C PRO A 172 17.83 7.14 -4.18
N PRO A 173 17.87 7.55 -2.91
CA PRO A 173 16.67 7.65 -2.08
C PRO A 173 15.60 8.57 -2.71
N LEU A 174 14.32 8.25 -2.50
CA LEU A 174 13.17 9.10 -2.86
C LEU A 174 12.73 10.02 -1.71
N THR A 175 13.57 10.22 -0.70
CA THR A 175 13.24 11.00 0.51
C THR A 175 12.59 12.35 0.18
N GLU A 176 13.15 13.09 -0.78
CA GLU A 176 12.65 14.41 -1.17
C GLU A 176 11.32 14.38 -1.93
N LEU A 177 10.89 13.21 -2.39
CA LEU A 177 9.61 13.02 -3.09
C LEU A 177 8.47 12.68 -2.13
N VAL A 178 8.78 12.28 -0.90
CA VAL A 178 7.80 11.82 0.10
C VAL A 178 7.67 12.85 1.21
N ASP A 179 6.45 13.35 1.43
CA ASP A 179 6.16 14.22 2.55
C ASP A 179 5.92 13.38 3.81
N THR A 180 4.86 12.57 3.84
CA THR A 180 4.57 11.69 4.98
C THR A 180 4.69 10.22 4.62
N PHE A 181 5.48 9.48 5.38
CA PHE A 181 5.43 8.02 5.42
C PHE A 181 4.71 7.55 6.69
N LEU A 182 3.63 6.80 6.52
CA LEU A 182 2.87 6.21 7.62
C LEU A 182 2.92 4.68 7.56
N SER A 183 3.52 4.07 8.57
CA SER A 183 3.47 2.63 8.79
C SER A 183 2.25 2.24 9.63
N VAL A 184 1.38 1.37 9.11
CA VAL A 184 0.21 0.84 9.83
C VAL A 184 0.45 -0.64 10.09
N ALA A 185 0.55 -1.04 11.36
CA ALA A 185 0.89 -2.40 11.77
C ALA A 185 2.11 -2.97 11.02
N GLY A 186 3.11 -2.13 10.69
CA GLY A 186 4.21 -2.54 9.82
C GLY A 186 5.16 -3.54 10.49
N SER A 187 5.77 -4.42 9.69
CA SER A 187 6.79 -5.38 10.16
C SER A 187 8.21 -4.82 10.03
N ASN A 188 8.45 -3.61 10.53
CA ASN A 188 9.64 -2.80 10.23
C ASN A 188 10.96 -3.36 10.82
N TYR A 189 10.88 -4.14 11.89
CA TYR A 189 12.01 -4.87 12.48
C TYR A 189 11.71 -6.38 12.63
N GLY A 190 10.78 -6.89 11.82
CA GLY A 190 10.44 -8.31 11.74
C GLY A 190 9.04 -8.64 12.23
N SER A 191 8.79 -9.92 12.46
CA SER A 191 7.57 -10.42 13.11
C SER A 191 7.94 -11.32 14.28
N SER A 192 7.12 -11.29 15.33
CA SER A 192 7.18 -12.21 16.47
C SER A 192 6.96 -13.68 16.04
N LEU A 193 6.23 -13.90 14.94
CA LEU A 193 6.00 -15.23 14.38
C LEU A 193 7.25 -15.80 13.69
N CYS A 194 8.23 -14.95 13.36
CA CYS A 194 9.47 -15.34 12.71
C CYS A 194 10.64 -15.50 13.70
N PHE A 195 10.39 -16.14 14.84
CA PHE A 195 11.42 -16.43 15.85
C PHE A 195 12.34 -17.60 15.46
N VAL A 196 11.85 -18.53 14.62
CA VAL A 196 12.69 -19.55 13.98
C VAL A 196 12.96 -19.14 12.54
N PRO A 197 14.22 -19.03 12.11
CA PRO A 197 14.54 -18.77 10.71
C PRO A 197 14.21 -20.00 9.86
N ILE A 198 13.40 -19.81 8.83
CA ILE A 198 13.14 -20.81 7.80
C ILE A 198 13.99 -20.44 6.57
N PRO A 199 14.70 -21.38 5.90
CA PRO A 199 15.60 -21.03 4.80
C PRO A 199 14.96 -20.24 3.65
N VAL A 200 13.64 -20.39 3.45
CA VAL A 200 12.85 -19.76 2.39
C VAL A 200 11.57 -19.13 2.96
N GLY A 201 10.93 -18.27 2.18
CA GLY A 201 9.64 -17.69 2.52
C GLY A 201 9.69 -16.60 3.58
N THR A 202 8.59 -16.39 4.29
CA THR A 202 8.38 -15.18 5.09
C THR A 202 9.35 -15.01 6.24
N CYS A 203 9.85 -16.09 6.84
CA CYS A 203 10.76 -16.00 7.98
C CYS A 203 12.23 -16.23 7.61
N ASN A 204 12.60 -16.03 6.34
CA ASN A 204 13.98 -16.22 5.91
C ASN A 204 14.92 -15.06 6.31
N LYS A 205 16.22 -15.39 6.48
CA LYS A 205 17.27 -14.44 6.91
C LYS A 205 17.81 -13.53 5.79
N ARG A 206 17.32 -13.64 4.57
CA ARG A 206 17.74 -12.80 3.44
C ARG A 206 16.71 -11.71 3.13
N THR A 207 15.52 -12.10 2.67
CA THR A 207 14.40 -11.26 2.24
C THR A 207 13.13 -11.45 3.08
N GLY A 208 13.24 -12.12 4.23
CA GLY A 208 12.11 -12.36 5.14
C GLY A 208 12.03 -11.38 6.32
N LEU A 209 11.05 -11.63 7.18
CA LEU A 209 10.71 -10.93 8.41
C LEU A 209 11.38 -11.51 9.67
N HIS A 210 12.33 -12.43 9.51
CA HIS A 210 13.22 -12.74 10.63
C HIS A 210 13.96 -11.45 11.02
N CYS A 211 13.98 -11.09 12.30
CA CYS A 211 14.48 -9.79 12.77
C CYS A 211 15.93 -9.46 12.34
N GLU A 212 16.73 -10.49 12.07
CA GLU A 212 18.12 -10.36 11.63
C GLU A 212 18.30 -10.43 10.11
N SER A 213 17.21 -10.40 9.34
CA SER A 213 17.29 -10.57 7.89
C SER A 213 18.09 -9.46 7.25
N THR A 214 18.81 -9.78 6.16
CA THR A 214 19.59 -8.78 5.42
C THR A 214 18.71 -7.64 4.95
N PHE A 215 17.48 -7.92 4.53
CA PHE A 215 16.50 -6.91 4.12
C PHE A 215 16.16 -5.93 5.26
N LEU A 216 15.83 -6.45 6.44
CA LEU A 216 15.50 -5.59 7.57
C LEU A 216 16.72 -4.85 8.10
N LYS A 217 17.92 -5.45 8.06
CA LYS A 217 19.16 -4.75 8.40
C LYS A 217 19.44 -3.59 7.44
N ASP A 218 19.21 -3.79 6.15
CA ASP A 218 19.43 -2.77 5.11
C ASP A 218 18.51 -1.56 5.31
N ILE A 219 17.20 -1.77 5.41
CA ILE A 219 16.24 -0.64 5.61
C ILE A 219 16.37 0.03 6.98
N ASN A 220 17.01 -0.60 7.95
CA ASN A 220 17.22 -0.04 9.29
C ASN A 220 18.66 0.45 9.52
N ALA A 221 19.51 0.42 8.50
CA ALA A 221 20.88 0.97 8.58
C ALA A 221 20.89 2.51 8.51
N GLN A 222 19.82 3.10 8.01
CA GLN A 222 19.62 4.55 7.93
C GLN A 222 18.30 4.90 8.59
N ASN A 223 18.21 6.11 9.13
CA ASN A 223 16.99 6.61 9.79
C ASN A 223 16.45 7.81 9.02
N ARG A 224 15.13 8.00 9.06
CA ARG A 224 14.41 9.18 8.55
C ARG A 224 14.53 9.42 7.04
N TYR A 225 14.86 8.41 6.26
CA TYR A 225 14.91 8.55 4.80
C TYR A 225 13.52 8.38 4.16
N GLU A 226 12.52 7.91 4.91
CA GLU A 226 11.21 7.54 4.38
C GLU A 226 10.39 8.75 3.89
N GLY A 227 10.66 9.94 4.42
CA GLY A 227 9.99 11.19 4.06
C GLY A 227 10.28 12.29 5.08
N LEU A 228 9.69 13.47 4.89
CA LEU A 228 9.80 14.59 5.84
C LEU A 228 9.22 14.22 7.22
N PHE A 229 8.08 13.53 7.22
CA PHE A 229 7.39 13.04 8.40
C PHE A 229 7.26 11.52 8.37
N VAL A 230 7.64 10.86 9.47
CA VAL A 230 7.62 9.40 9.57
C VAL A 230 6.82 8.99 10.78
N PHE A 231 5.70 8.31 10.56
CA PHE A 231 4.80 7.91 11.63
C PHE A 231 4.58 6.39 11.67
N SER A 232 4.14 5.89 12.82
CA SER A 232 3.73 4.50 12.97
C SER A 232 2.45 4.38 13.80
N ILE A 233 1.53 3.51 13.39
CA ILE A 233 0.38 3.06 14.18
C ILE A 233 0.54 1.57 14.39
N PHE A 234 0.49 1.10 15.63
CA PHE A 234 0.62 -0.33 15.95
C PHE A 234 -0.15 -0.69 17.22
N SER A 235 -0.37 -1.98 17.48
CA SER A 235 -1.03 -2.42 18.70
C SER A 235 -0.28 -3.51 19.45
N THR A 236 -0.48 -3.56 20.77
CA THR A 236 -0.07 -4.70 21.60
C THR A 236 -0.86 -5.97 21.34
N GLY A 237 -2.06 -5.85 20.76
CA GLY A 237 -2.92 -6.98 20.40
C GLY A 237 -2.66 -7.56 19.01
N ASP A 238 -1.65 -7.07 18.29
CA ASP A 238 -1.34 -7.52 16.93
C ASP A 238 -0.81 -8.97 16.95
N GLU A 239 -1.62 -9.90 16.45
CA GLU A 239 -1.36 -11.34 16.48
C GLU A 239 -0.53 -11.85 15.29
N LYS A 240 -0.30 -11.04 14.25
CA LYS A 240 0.42 -11.44 13.03
C LYS A 240 1.84 -10.90 12.98
N VAL A 241 2.02 -9.63 13.29
CA VAL A 241 3.34 -9.00 13.41
C VAL A 241 3.85 -9.14 14.83
N GLY A 242 2.96 -9.05 15.83
CA GLY A 242 3.35 -9.06 17.23
C GLY A 242 3.97 -7.75 17.69
N VAL A 243 4.32 -7.73 18.97
CA VAL A 243 4.86 -6.53 19.61
C VAL A 243 6.37 -6.49 19.55
N ARG A 244 7.02 -7.64 19.80
CA ARG A 244 8.48 -7.74 19.90
C ARG A 244 9.03 -8.96 19.18
N SER A 245 10.23 -8.79 18.66
CA SER A 245 11.10 -9.85 18.15
C SER A 245 12.53 -9.40 18.42
N CYS A 246 13.42 -10.32 18.81
CA CYS A 246 14.84 -10.01 19.06
C CYS A 246 15.05 -8.81 19.99
N ASN A 247 14.29 -8.82 21.10
CA ASN A 247 14.32 -7.85 22.19
C ASN A 247 13.97 -6.40 21.79
N ARG A 248 13.41 -6.15 20.62
CA ARG A 248 12.98 -4.80 20.17
C ARG A 248 11.51 -4.78 19.75
N LEU A 249 10.89 -3.61 19.76
CA LEU A 249 9.59 -3.41 19.15
C LEU A 249 9.71 -3.58 17.63
N VAL A 250 8.76 -4.28 17.02
CA VAL A 250 8.86 -4.64 15.60
C VAL A 250 8.20 -3.63 14.66
N SER A 251 7.16 -2.93 15.13
CA SER A 251 6.37 -2.03 14.29
C SER A 251 6.80 -0.56 14.26
N PRO A 252 7.08 0.12 15.39
CA PRO A 252 7.44 1.54 15.33
C PRO A 252 8.79 1.74 14.64
N ILE A 253 8.86 2.64 13.66
CA ILE A 253 10.11 3.02 13.00
C ILE A 253 10.94 3.85 13.98
N VAL A 254 12.14 3.36 14.33
CA VAL A 254 13.04 4.05 15.25
C VAL A 254 13.56 5.33 14.59
N GLY A 255 13.54 6.43 15.34
CA GLY A 255 13.94 7.76 14.84
C GLY A 255 12.88 8.44 13.97
N GLY A 256 11.70 7.84 13.77
CA GLY A 256 10.57 8.50 13.13
C GLY A 256 10.03 9.70 13.92
N THR A 257 9.23 10.53 13.28
CA THR A 257 8.60 11.73 13.87
C THR A 257 7.71 11.39 15.07
N GLY A 258 6.98 10.27 15.02
CA GLY A 258 6.16 9.86 16.14
C GLY A 258 5.41 8.55 15.90
N PHE A 259 4.69 8.09 16.92
CA PHE A 259 3.86 6.90 16.80
C PHE A 259 2.60 6.98 17.66
N VAL A 260 1.60 6.18 17.30
CA VAL A 260 0.42 5.90 18.12
C VAL A 260 0.40 4.40 18.42
N LYS A 261 0.56 4.07 19.69
CA LYS A 261 0.37 2.71 20.21
C LYS A 261 -1.09 2.54 20.63
N LYS A 262 -1.72 1.47 20.15
CA LYS A 262 -3.05 1.02 20.56
C LYS A 262 -2.92 -0.21 21.45
N GLU A 263 -3.93 -0.46 22.28
CA GLU A 263 -3.99 -1.66 23.11
C GLU A 263 -5.12 -2.57 22.63
N GLY A 264 -4.85 -3.87 22.53
CA GLY A 264 -5.87 -4.89 22.26
C GLY A 264 -6.48 -4.92 20.86
N LEU A 265 -5.96 -4.16 19.89
CA LEU A 265 -6.41 -4.27 18.50
C LEU A 265 -5.66 -5.39 17.79
N THR A 266 -6.38 -6.24 17.06
CA THR A 266 -5.78 -7.24 16.15
C THR A 266 -5.05 -6.57 14.99
N HIS A 267 -4.24 -7.34 14.26
CA HIS A 267 -3.49 -6.85 13.10
C HIS A 267 -4.39 -6.16 12.05
N ASP A 268 -5.56 -6.75 11.79
CA ASP A 268 -6.52 -6.20 10.83
C ASP A 268 -7.26 -4.99 11.41
N GLN A 269 -7.64 -5.04 12.70
CA GLN A 269 -8.29 -3.92 13.38
C GLN A 269 -7.41 -2.67 13.45
N VAL A 270 -6.09 -2.79 13.55
CA VAL A 270 -5.19 -1.63 13.48
C VAL A 270 -5.36 -0.90 12.14
N MET A 271 -5.57 -1.62 11.03
CA MET A 271 -5.88 -1.00 9.75
C MET A 271 -7.30 -0.42 9.75
N ASP A 272 -8.30 -1.26 10.01
CA ASP A 272 -9.71 -0.94 9.75
C ASP A 272 -10.29 0.11 10.71
N SER A 273 -9.78 0.19 11.95
CA SER A 273 -10.32 1.10 12.98
C SER A 273 -9.59 2.43 13.08
N THR A 274 -8.54 2.65 12.29
CA THR A 274 -7.66 3.83 12.41
C THR A 274 -7.66 4.74 11.18
N HIS A 275 -8.62 4.59 10.25
CA HIS A 275 -8.69 5.41 9.04
C HIS A 275 -8.61 6.93 9.29
N GLU A 276 -9.24 7.41 10.37
CA GLU A 276 -9.16 8.82 10.77
C GLU A 276 -7.74 9.24 11.18
N LEU A 277 -7.05 8.39 11.95
CA LEU A 277 -5.66 8.63 12.33
C LEU A 277 -4.75 8.60 11.10
N GLN A 278 -4.98 7.65 10.19
CA GLN A 278 -4.25 7.55 8.94
C GLN A 278 -4.38 8.85 8.12
N ARG A 279 -5.61 9.37 7.99
CA ARG A 279 -5.87 10.65 7.31
C ARG A 279 -5.24 11.84 8.04
N ASN A 280 -5.34 11.90 9.37
CA ASN A 280 -4.78 13.00 10.16
C ASN A 280 -3.25 13.08 10.04
N PHE A 281 -2.55 11.94 9.96
CA PHE A 281 -1.10 11.96 9.80
C PHE A 281 -0.65 12.53 8.45
N VAL A 282 -1.33 12.18 7.35
CA VAL A 282 -0.96 12.69 6.03
C VAL A 282 -1.44 14.14 5.80
N LEU A 283 -2.56 14.55 6.40
CA LEU A 283 -3.07 15.92 6.24
C LEU A 283 -2.52 16.94 7.23
N LYS A 284 -2.21 16.52 8.46
CA LYS A 284 -1.92 17.42 9.59
C LYS A 284 -0.62 17.10 10.31
N HIS A 285 0.05 16.00 9.96
CA HIS A 285 1.26 15.51 10.61
C HIS A 285 1.11 15.26 12.12
N LYS A 286 -0.11 14.95 12.58
CA LYS A 286 -0.43 14.73 14.00
C LYS A 286 -1.67 13.84 14.15
N PRO A 287 -1.88 13.19 15.31
CA PRO A 287 -3.01 12.26 15.48
C PRO A 287 -4.40 12.92 15.56
N LYS A 288 -4.50 14.23 15.83
CA LYS A 288 -5.77 14.97 15.98
C LYS A 288 -5.71 16.33 15.28
#